data_AF-A0A2M9KQ73-F1
#
_entry.id   AF-A0A2M9KQ73-F1
#
_cell.length_a   1.000
_cell.length_b   1.000
_cell.length_c   1.000
_cell.angle_alpha   90.00
_cell.angle_beta   90.00
_cell.angle_gamma   90.00
#
_symmetry.space_group_name_H-M   'P 1'
#
loop_
_entity.id
_entity.type
_entity.pdbx_description
1 polymer ?
#
loop_
_entity_poly.entity_id
_entity_poly.type
_entity_poly.pdbx_seq_one_letter_code
_entity_poly.pdbx_strand_id
1 'polypeptide(L)'
;MKGQQSGYAVSIEGITESASFLSLADALASLWGTLRTLPLGWTQYEAYRYFFGPGAAQRTESFLLRDGHLLLSFVLLGQTRLIRVVPTAAGPLQVAPRRLELLNTPAVMALCLRTSAA
;
A
#
# COMPACT_ATOMS: atom_id res chain seq x y z
N MET A 1 -13.36 16.87 18.70
CA MET A 1 -12.95 17.74 17.58
C MET A 1 -12.42 16.84 16.47
N LYS A 2 -13.25 16.48 15.47
CA LYS A 2 -12.81 15.66 14.32
C LYS A 2 -12.14 16.61 13.33
N GLY A 3 -10.82 16.73 13.40
CA GLY A 3 -10.04 17.41 12.37
C GLY A 3 -10.39 16.80 11.02
N GLN A 4 -10.66 17.67 10.05
CA GLN A 4 -11.20 17.35 8.72
C GLN A 4 -10.27 16.37 8.00
N GLN A 5 -10.53 15.06 8.15
CA GLN A 5 -9.85 14.01 7.41
C GLN A 5 -10.11 14.25 5.93
N SER A 6 -9.06 14.56 5.19
CA SER A 6 -9.17 14.99 3.79
C SER A 6 -8.74 13.90 2.83
N GLY A 7 -8.16 12.79 3.31
CA GLY A 7 -7.78 11.64 2.50
C GLY A 7 -7.06 10.55 3.28
N TYR A 8 -6.32 9.70 2.56
CA TYR A 8 -5.61 8.53 3.06
C TYR A 8 -4.17 8.52 2.54
N ALA A 9 -3.21 8.42 3.45
CA ALA A 9 -1.81 8.21 3.11
C ALA A 9 -1.48 6.72 3.16
N VAL A 10 -0.77 6.25 2.14
CA VAL A 10 -0.34 4.86 2.00
C VAL A 10 1.13 4.73 1.64
N SER A 11 1.76 3.69 2.16
CA SER A 11 3.18 3.41 1.90
C SER A 11 3.49 1.92 2.10
N ILE A 12 4.55 1.47 1.45
CA ILE A 12 5.20 0.19 1.71
C ILE A 12 6.61 0.47 2.24
N GLU A 13 6.87 0.09 3.49
CA GLU A 13 8.07 0.43 4.24
C GLU A 13 9.35 0.01 3.50
N GLY A 14 10.21 1.00 3.25
CA GLY A 14 11.48 0.80 2.55
C GLY A 14 11.33 0.32 1.10
N ILE A 15 10.15 0.50 0.48
CA ILE A 15 9.88 0.18 -0.92
C ILE A 15 9.29 1.36 -1.67
N THR A 16 8.33 2.09 -1.08
CA THR A 16 7.69 3.24 -1.72
C THR A 16 7.84 4.50 -0.88
N GLU A 17 7.79 5.65 -1.55
CA GLU A 17 7.44 6.90 -0.88
C GLU A 17 6.00 6.82 -0.33
N SER A 18 5.68 7.71 0.62
CA SER A 18 4.31 7.89 1.09
C SER A 18 3.49 8.67 0.06
N ALA A 19 2.34 8.14 -0.34
CA ALA A 19 1.43 8.78 -1.28
C ALA A 19 0.07 9.02 -0.64
N SER A 20 -0.51 10.19 -0.89
CA SER A 20 -1.84 10.56 -0.38
C SER A 20 -2.90 10.51 -1.47
N PHE A 21 -4.10 10.02 -1.12
CA PHE A 21 -5.25 9.88 -2.00
C PHE A 21 -6.51 10.44 -1.34
N LEU A 22 -7.44 10.97 -2.13
CA LEU A 22 -8.74 11.44 -1.65
C LEU A 22 -9.66 10.27 -1.26
N SER A 23 -9.61 9.19 -2.02
CA SER A 23 -10.45 7.99 -1.85
C SER A 23 -9.64 6.83 -1.28
N LEU A 24 -10.22 6.11 -0.31
CA LEU A 24 -9.62 4.89 0.22
C LEU A 24 -9.56 3.79 -0.83
N ALA A 25 -10.58 3.69 -1.70
CA ALA A 25 -10.58 2.71 -2.77
C ALA A 25 -9.39 2.90 -3.71
N ASP A 26 -9.09 4.16 -4.06
CA ASP A 26 -7.95 4.48 -4.94
C ASP A 26 -6.62 4.19 -4.27
N ALA A 27 -6.48 4.57 -2.99
CA ALA A 27 -5.30 4.26 -2.18
C ALA A 27 -5.01 2.76 -2.12
N LEU A 28 -6.06 1.94 -1.90
CA LEU A 28 -5.96 0.49 -1.83
C LEU A 28 -5.68 -0.14 -3.20
N ALA A 29 -6.28 0.39 -4.27
CA ALA A 29 -6.00 -0.04 -5.65
C ALA A 29 -4.54 0.24 -6.03
N SER A 30 -4.00 1.41 -5.66
CA SER A 30 -2.60 1.78 -5.81
C SER A 30 -1.65 0.86 -5.03
N LEU A 31 -1.98 0.56 -3.77
CA LEU A 31 -1.24 -0.39 -2.96
C LEU A 31 -1.22 -1.77 -3.61
N TRP A 32 -2.39 -2.33 -3.96
CA TRP A 32 -2.47 -3.64 -4.59
C TRP A 32 -1.73 -3.67 -5.94
N GLY A 33 -1.91 -2.64 -6.75
CA GLY A 33 -1.24 -2.49 -8.04
C GLY A 33 0.29 -2.48 -7.95
N THR A 34 0.83 -1.99 -6.83
CA THR A 34 2.28 -1.98 -6.53
C THR A 34 2.72 -3.29 -5.89
N LEU A 35 1.96 -3.79 -4.92
CA LEU A 35 2.28 -5.01 -4.18
C LEU A 35 2.35 -6.24 -5.10
N ARG A 36 1.43 -6.35 -6.06
CA ARG A 36 1.38 -7.47 -7.02
C ARG A 36 2.55 -7.53 -7.99
N THR A 37 3.37 -6.48 -8.08
CA THR A 37 4.60 -6.49 -8.91
C THR A 37 5.83 -6.92 -8.13
N LEU A 38 5.73 -7.05 -6.80
CA LEU A 38 6.83 -7.55 -5.99
C LEU A 38 6.91 -9.07 -6.10
N PRO A 39 8.11 -9.67 -5.97
CA PRO A 39 8.30 -11.12 -6.00
C PRO A 39 7.81 -11.77 -4.69
N LEU A 40 6.49 -11.77 -4.49
CA LEU A 40 5.85 -12.39 -3.34
C LEU A 40 5.76 -13.90 -3.51
N GLY A 41 5.88 -14.62 -2.40
CA GLY A 41 5.54 -16.05 -2.37
C GLY A 41 4.04 -16.25 -2.63
N TRP A 42 3.69 -17.39 -3.24
CA TRP A 42 2.31 -17.72 -3.67
C TRP A 42 1.26 -17.50 -2.56
N THR A 43 1.50 -18.03 -1.36
CA THR A 43 0.57 -17.89 -0.23
C THR A 43 0.34 -16.43 0.16
N GLN A 44 1.38 -15.60 0.16
CA GLN A 44 1.25 -14.18 0.47
C GLN A 44 0.50 -13.44 -0.63
N TYR A 45 0.81 -13.74 -1.89
CA TYR A 45 0.10 -13.18 -3.03
C TYR A 45 -1.41 -13.44 -2.93
N GLU A 46 -1.82 -14.69 -2.67
CA GLU A 46 -3.23 -15.05 -2.53
C GLU A 46 -3.91 -14.38 -1.33
N ALA A 47 -3.23 -14.32 -0.18
CA ALA A 47 -3.74 -13.63 1.00
C ALA A 47 -4.02 -12.14 0.72
N TYR A 48 -3.09 -11.46 0.05
CA TYR A 48 -3.27 -10.06 -0.32
C TYR A 48 -4.28 -9.85 -1.43
N ARG A 49 -4.33 -10.74 -2.42
CA ARG A 49 -5.36 -10.72 -3.47
C ARG A 49 -6.76 -10.79 -2.85
N TYR A 50 -6.95 -11.64 -1.84
CA TYR A 50 -8.20 -11.71 -1.09
C TYR A 50 -8.45 -10.45 -0.27
N PHE A 51 -7.45 -9.96 0.48
CA PHE A 51 -7.60 -8.79 1.32
C PHE A 51 -7.95 -7.52 0.53
N PHE A 52 -7.23 -7.25 -0.56
CA PHE A 52 -7.45 -6.12 -1.46
C PHE A 52 -8.57 -6.35 -2.49
N GLY A 53 -9.25 -7.50 -2.44
CA GLY A 53 -10.40 -7.81 -3.26
C GLY A 53 -11.69 -7.07 -2.84
N PRO A 54 -12.88 -7.57 -3.24
CA PRO A 54 -14.16 -6.95 -2.91
C PRO A 54 -14.31 -6.65 -1.42
N GLY A 55 -14.79 -5.44 -1.10
CA GLY A 55 -14.97 -4.97 0.28
C GLY A 55 -13.70 -4.49 0.98
N ALA A 56 -12.56 -4.38 0.28
CA ALA A 56 -11.31 -3.93 0.89
C ALA A 56 -11.41 -2.55 1.56
N ALA A 57 -12.12 -1.60 0.93
CA ALA A 57 -12.33 -0.26 1.49
C ALA A 57 -13.10 -0.32 2.81
N GLN A 58 -14.25 -1.00 2.84
CA GLN A 58 -15.08 -1.15 4.05
C GLN A 58 -14.33 -1.86 5.19
N ARG A 59 -13.58 -2.93 4.87
CA ARG A 59 -12.72 -3.60 5.85
C ARG A 59 -11.67 -2.64 6.40
N THR A 60 -10.97 -1.93 5.52
CA THR A 60 -9.91 -0.99 5.90
C THR A 60 -10.47 0.15 6.74
N GLU A 61 -11.61 0.73 6.37
CA GLU A 61 -12.32 1.74 7.18
C GLU A 61 -12.59 1.24 8.60
N SER A 62 -12.97 -0.02 8.77
CA SER A 62 -13.20 -0.60 10.11
C SER A 62 -11.92 -0.61 10.96
N PHE A 63 -10.76 -0.90 10.37
CA PHE A 63 -9.46 -0.77 11.05
C PHE A 63 -9.11 0.69 11.34
N LEU A 64 -9.33 1.59 10.38
CA LEU A 64 -9.04 3.02 10.57
C LEU A 64 -9.90 3.65 11.67
N LEU A 65 -11.17 3.25 11.78
CA LEU A 65 -12.06 3.72 12.84
C LEU A 65 -11.67 3.18 14.22
N ARG A 66 -11.21 1.93 14.29
CA ARG A 66 -10.85 1.26 15.54
C ARG A 66 -9.48 1.67 16.04
N ASP A 67 -8.48 1.64 15.17
CA ASP A 67 -7.06 1.71 15.53
C ASP A 67 -6.38 2.99 15.00
N GLY A 68 -7.07 3.79 14.19
CA GLY A 68 -6.51 4.98 13.53
C GLY A 68 -5.58 4.67 12.36
N HIS A 69 -5.33 3.39 12.07
CA HIS A 69 -4.43 2.93 11.02
C HIS A 69 -4.73 1.48 10.61
N LEU A 70 -4.24 1.10 9.42
CA LEU A 70 -4.09 -0.29 9.01
C LEU A 70 -2.60 -0.58 8.83
N LEU A 71 -2.14 -1.69 9.41
CA LEU A 71 -0.81 -2.25 9.20
C LEU A 71 -0.94 -3.71 8.74
N LEU A 72 -0.26 -4.04 7.64
CA LEU A 72 -0.15 -5.43 7.16
C LEU A 72 1.32 -5.75 6.92
N SER A 73 1.78 -6.90 7.41
CA SER A 73 3.17 -7.33 7.27
C SER A 73 3.34 -8.44 6.23
N PHE A 74 4.38 -8.37 5.42
CA PHE A 74 4.77 -9.43 4.49
C PHE A 74 6.27 -9.65 4.49
N VAL A 75 6.69 -10.83 4.05
CA VAL A 75 8.11 -11.18 3.88
C VAL A 75 8.51 -11.01 2.42
N LEU A 76 9.55 -10.23 2.20
CA LEU A 76 10.17 -10.01 0.90
C LEU A 76 11.69 -10.17 1.01
N LEU A 77 12.26 -11.09 0.22
CA LEU A 77 13.70 -11.41 0.26
C LEU A 77 14.24 -11.68 1.68
N GLY A 78 13.47 -12.38 2.51
CA GLY A 78 13.85 -12.71 3.89
C GLY A 78 13.70 -11.58 4.90
N GLN A 79 13.21 -10.40 4.48
CA GLN A 79 12.93 -9.28 5.38
C GLN A 79 11.43 -9.07 5.55
N THR A 80 10.99 -8.80 6.78
CA THR A 80 9.62 -8.36 7.04
C THR A 80 9.48 -6.89 6.66
N ARG A 81 8.44 -6.57 5.89
CA ARG A 81 8.08 -5.22 5.44
C ARG A 81 6.64 -4.92 5.84
N LEU A 82 6.32 -3.65 6.05
CA LEU A 82 4.99 -3.21 6.43
C LEU A 82 4.32 -2.40 5.32
N ILE A 83 3.05 -2.70 5.09
CA ILE A 83 2.11 -1.84 4.39
C ILE A 83 1.41 -1.00 5.44
N ARG A 84 1.31 0.31 5.20
CA ARG A 84 0.65 1.24 6.10
C ARG A 84 -0.44 2.01 5.36
N VAL A 85 -1.60 2.16 6.00
CA VAL A 85 -2.66 3.08 5.60
C VAL A 85 -3.06 3.91 6.81
N VAL A 86 -3.08 5.23 6.67
CA VAL A 86 -3.54 6.14 7.72
C VAL A 86 -4.39 7.26 7.15
N PRO A 87 -5.36 7.81 7.91
CA PRO A 87 -6.03 9.04 7.52
C PRO A 87 -5.01 10.18 7.47
N THR A 88 -5.17 11.09 6.52
CA THR A 88 -4.33 12.28 6.39
C THR A 88 -5.17 13.51 6.07
N ALA A 89 -4.66 14.68 6.46
CA ALA A 89 -5.14 15.99 6.02
C ALA A 89 -4.06 16.74 5.22
N ALA A 90 -2.93 16.08 4.94
CA ALA A 90 -1.73 16.69 4.39
C ALA A 90 -1.30 16.07 3.05
N GLY A 91 -0.66 16.91 2.23
CA GLY A 91 -0.06 16.55 0.95
C GLY A 91 -0.99 16.75 -0.25
N PRO A 92 -0.45 16.67 -1.48
CA PRO A 92 -1.27 16.66 -2.69
C PRO A 92 -2.10 15.37 -2.70
N LEU A 93 -3.42 15.51 -2.62
CA LEU A 93 -4.36 14.40 -2.63
C LEU A 93 -4.60 13.96 -4.08
N GLN A 94 -4.22 12.72 -4.38
CA GLN A 94 -4.51 12.12 -5.68
C GLN A 94 -5.99 11.73 -5.76
N VAL A 95 -6.62 12.03 -6.89
CA VAL A 95 -8.06 11.78 -7.16
C VAL A 95 -8.32 10.50 -7.95
N ALA A 96 -7.27 9.75 -8.27
CA ALA A 96 -7.35 8.49 -9.01
C ALA A 96 -6.22 7.55 -8.57
N PRO A 97 -6.37 6.23 -8.78
CA PRO A 97 -5.31 5.27 -8.50
C PRO A 97 -4.09 5.53 -9.39
N ARG A 98 -2.91 5.59 -8.77
CA ARG A 98 -1.61 5.64 -9.45
C ARG A 98 -0.64 4.66 -8.81
N ARG A 99 0.22 4.02 -9.60
CA ARG A 99 1.30 3.19 -9.04
C ARG A 99 2.13 4.03 -8.08
N LEU A 100 2.43 3.47 -6.90
CA LEU A 100 3.23 4.16 -5.90
C LEU A 100 4.65 4.33 -6.40
N GLU A 101 5.25 5.49 -6.12
CA GLU A 101 6.62 5.77 -6.51
C GLU A 101 7.57 4.93 -5.66
N LEU A 102 8.39 4.14 -6.34
CA LEU A 102 9.38 3.26 -5.72
C LEU A 102 10.56 4.10 -5.23
N LEU A 103 11.09 3.78 -4.05
CA LEU A 103 12.29 4.42 -3.55
C LEU A 103 13.47 4.13 -4.48
N ASN A 104 14.24 5.16 -4.80
CA ASN A 104 15.45 5.02 -5.59
C ASN A 104 16.60 4.51 -4.71
N THR A 105 16.51 3.24 -4.30
CA THR A 105 17.54 2.56 -3.49
C THR A 105 18.03 1.30 -4.20
N PRO A 106 19.29 0.89 -4.00
CA PRO A 106 19.83 -0.33 -4.63
C PRO A 106 18.98 -1.57 -4.33
N ALA A 107 18.45 -1.67 -3.10
CA ALA A 107 17.60 -2.78 -2.69
C ALA A 107 16.28 -2.83 -3.49
N VAL A 108 15.65 -1.69 -3.73
CA VAL A 108 14.39 -1.61 -4.49
C VAL A 108 14.63 -1.81 -5.99
N MET A 109 15.73 -1.26 -6.54
CA MET A 109 16.11 -1.49 -7.93
C MET A 109 16.36 -2.98 -8.21
N ALA A 110 17.00 -3.70 -7.27
CA ALA A 110 17.22 -5.14 -7.38
C ALA A 110 15.92 -5.96 -7.40
N LEU A 111 14.83 -5.46 -6.80
CA LEU A 111 13.50 -6.08 -6.90
C LEU A 111 12.93 -5.94 -8.31
N CYS A 112 13.08 -4.77 -8.94
CA CYS A 112 12.57 -4.49 -10.29
C CYS A 112 13.30 -5.28 -11.38
N LEU A 113 14.61 -5.48 -11.22
CA LEU A 113 15.44 -6.18 -12.22
C LEU A 113 15.09 -7.67 -12.35
N ARG A 114 14.56 -8.31 -11.29
CA ARG A 114 14.17 -9.73 -11.33
C ARG A 114 12.88 -10.01 -12.11
N THR A 115 12.10 -8.99 -12.44
CA THR A 115 10.86 -9.12 -13.23
C THR A 115 11.11 -9.03 -14.75
N SER A 116 12.31 -8.64 -15.19
CA SER A 116 12.65 -8.46 -16.61
C SER A 116 13.17 -9.73 -17.32
N ALA A 117 13.22 -10.87 -16.63
CA ALA A 117 13.60 -12.14 -17.23
C ALA A 117 12.36 -13.02 -17.40
N ALA A 118 11.60 -12.76 -18.48
CA ALA A 118 10.61 -13.66 -19.03
C ALA A 118 10.67 -13.55 -20.56
#